data_AF-A0A6I2MUB3-F1
#
_entry.id   AF-A0A6I2MUB3-F1
#
_cell.length_a   1.000
_cell.length_b   1.000
_cell.length_c   1.000
_cell.angle_alpha   90.00
_cell.angle_beta   90.00
_cell.angle_gamma   90.00
#
_symmetry.space_group_name_H-M   'P 1'
#
loop_
_entity.id
_entity.type
_entity.pdbx_description
1 polymer ?
#
loop_
_entity_poly.entity_id
_entity_poly.type
_entity_poly.pdbx_seq_one_letter_code
_entity_poly.pdbx_strand_id
1 'polypeptide(L)'
;MRLQELMVERIDNFIGIEKLTEELERMREMTHEKVWFDDMIICFNSLYLKDFNAEEYTLNYKIHLQKTIDFLNRFSKGTGSEIHKFLIDLLEFKIDYVYNLRKIS
;
A
#
# COMPACT_ATOMS: atom_id res chain seq x y z
N MET A 1 13.22 5.53 -12.17
CA MET A 1 11.80 5.13 -12.26
C MET A 1 11.01 5.97 -11.28
N ARG A 2 9.77 6.33 -11.60
CA ARG A 2 8.87 7.00 -10.65
C ARG A 2 8.42 6.00 -9.58
N LEU A 3 8.04 6.50 -8.40
CA LEU A 3 7.53 5.65 -7.32
C LEU A 3 6.33 4.81 -7.79
N GLN A 4 5.44 5.40 -8.57
CA GLN A 4 4.31 4.71 -9.18
C GLN A 4 4.75 3.46 -9.95
N GLU A 5 5.74 3.58 -10.84
CA GLU A 5 6.25 2.47 -11.67
C GLU A 5 6.85 1.35 -10.80
N LEU A 6 7.61 1.71 -9.77
CA LEU A 6 8.22 0.76 -8.84
C LEU A 6 7.17 0.02 -7.99
N MET A 7 6.11 0.71 -7.59
CA MET A 7 5.01 0.09 -6.84
C MET A 7 4.21 -0.87 -7.72
N VAL A 8 3.91 -0.47 -8.97
CA VAL A 8 3.23 -1.34 -9.96
C VAL A 8 4.06 -2.61 -10.19
N GLU A 9 5.36 -2.47 -10.46
CA GLU A 9 6.26 -3.61 -10.67
C GLU A 9 6.25 -4.58 -9.47
N ARG A 10 6.27 -4.06 -8.24
CA ARG A 10 6.20 -4.89 -7.03
C ARG A 10 4.88 -5.65 -6.88
N ILE A 11 3.76 -5.00 -7.20
CA ILE A 11 2.43 -5.62 -7.17
C ILE A 11 2.32 -6.72 -8.23
N ASP A 12 2.74 -6.42 -9.45
CA ASP A 12 2.69 -7.36 -10.58
C ASP A 12 3.59 -8.58 -10.35
N ASN A 13 4.79 -8.37 -9.79
CA ASN A 13 5.70 -9.46 -9.44
C ASN A 13 5.22 -10.33 -8.27
N PHE A 14 4.40 -9.79 -7.38
CA PHE A 14 3.87 -10.56 -6.25
C PHE A 14 2.69 -11.44 -6.68
N ILE A 15 1.57 -10.82 -7.06
CA ILE A 15 0.35 -11.56 -7.45
C ILE A 15 -0.49 -10.86 -8.53
N GLY A 16 -0.15 -9.63 -8.93
CA GLY A 16 -0.95 -8.80 -9.83
C GLY A 16 -2.09 -8.06 -9.12
N ILE A 17 -2.47 -6.90 -9.67
CA ILE A 17 -3.44 -5.99 -9.05
C ILE A 17 -4.84 -6.58 -8.87
N GLU A 18 -5.31 -7.40 -9.82
CA GLU A 18 -6.64 -8.02 -9.74
C GLU A 18 -6.74 -8.94 -8.52
N LYS A 19 -5.79 -9.89 -8.38
CA LYS A 19 -5.73 -10.81 -7.23
C LYS A 19 -5.46 -10.09 -5.92
N LEU A 20 -4.59 -9.06 -5.93
CA LEU A 20 -4.35 -8.25 -4.75
C LEU A 20 -5.64 -7.56 -4.28
N THR A 21 -6.44 -7.05 -5.20
CA THR A 21 -7.73 -6.41 -4.89
C THR A 21 -8.72 -7.43 -4.31
N GLU A 22 -8.84 -8.63 -4.90
CA GLU A 22 -9.68 -9.71 -4.37
C GLU A 22 -9.31 -10.10 -2.94
N GLU A 23 -8.02 -10.21 -2.66
CA GLU A 23 -7.54 -10.53 -1.31
C GLU A 23 -7.77 -9.39 -0.31
N LEU A 24 -7.59 -8.13 -0.74
CA LEU A 24 -7.90 -6.96 0.09
C LEU A 24 -9.40 -6.91 0.43
N GLU A 25 -10.28 -7.18 -0.53
CA GLU A 25 -11.73 -7.27 -0.30
C GLU A 25 -12.07 -8.42 0.65
N ARG A 26 -11.41 -9.58 0.51
CA ARG A 26 -11.58 -10.71 1.43
C ARG A 26 -11.18 -10.34 2.86
N MET A 27 -10.04 -9.66 3.04
CA MET A 27 -9.57 -9.21 4.35
C MET A 27 -10.45 -8.09 4.92
N ARG A 28 -10.97 -7.20 4.07
CA ARG A 28 -11.92 -6.15 4.43
C ARG A 28 -13.18 -6.71 5.08
N GLU A 29 -13.71 -7.83 4.59
CA GLU A 29 -14.89 -8.47 5.19
C GLU A 29 -14.61 -9.11 6.56
N MET A 30 -13.35 -9.27 6.96
CA MET A 30 -12.96 -9.83 8.26
C MET A 30 -12.80 -8.76 9.36
N THR A 31 -13.01 -7.49 9.06
CA THR A 31 -12.85 -6.38 10.03
C THR A 31 -14.03 -5.41 10.02
N HIS A 32 -14.23 -4.72 11.15
CA HIS A 32 -15.12 -3.57 11.22
C HIS A 32 -14.44 -2.28 10.74
N GLU A 33 -13.10 -2.22 10.74
CA GLU A 33 -12.33 -1.05 10.28
C GLU A 33 -12.10 -1.10 8.75
N LYS A 34 -13.19 -1.21 7.97
CA LYS A 34 -13.14 -1.43 6.51
C LYS A 34 -12.42 -0.32 5.74
N VAL A 35 -12.44 0.90 6.27
CA VAL A 35 -11.86 2.10 5.64
C VAL A 35 -10.37 1.92 5.28
N TRP A 36 -9.60 1.20 6.09
CA TRP A 36 -8.18 1.00 5.80
C TRP A 36 -7.95 0.13 4.56
N PHE A 37 -8.81 -0.87 4.35
CA PHE A 37 -8.77 -1.70 3.15
C PHE A 37 -9.34 -0.97 1.94
N ASP A 38 -10.45 -0.22 2.11
CA ASP A 38 -11.01 0.63 1.06
C ASP A 38 -9.96 1.61 0.51
N ASP A 39 -9.24 2.30 1.40
CA ASP A 39 -8.19 3.25 1.03
C ASP A 39 -7.02 2.58 0.29
N MET A 40 -6.60 1.38 0.73
CA MET A 40 -5.57 0.61 0.04
C MET A 40 -6.02 0.17 -1.35
N ILE A 41 -7.24 -0.34 -1.49
CA ILE A 41 -7.82 -0.74 -2.77
C ILE A 41 -7.84 0.44 -3.74
N ILE A 42 -8.37 1.58 -3.31
CA ILE A 42 -8.43 2.81 -4.12
C ILE A 42 -7.02 3.25 -4.51
N CYS A 43 -6.10 3.31 -3.54
CA CYS A 43 -4.74 3.75 -3.78
C CYS A 43 -4.01 2.85 -4.76
N PHE A 44 -4.06 1.52 -4.58
CA PHE A 44 -3.33 0.59 -5.43
C PHE A 44 -3.91 0.49 -6.83
N ASN A 45 -5.23 0.51 -6.99
CA ASN A 45 -5.84 0.59 -8.32
C ASN A 45 -5.50 1.92 -9.02
N SER A 46 -5.41 3.02 -8.26
CA SER A 46 -5.00 4.32 -8.81
C SER A 46 -3.57 4.33 -9.36
N LEU A 47 -2.68 3.44 -8.88
CA LEU A 47 -1.31 3.31 -9.42
C LEU A 47 -1.29 2.90 -10.90
N TYR A 48 -2.35 2.29 -11.41
CA TYR A 48 -2.46 1.86 -12.81
C TYR A 48 -3.08 2.95 -13.70
N LEU A 49 -3.43 4.12 -13.15
CA LEU A 49 -3.89 5.27 -13.91
C LEU A 49 -2.70 6.08 -14.43
N LYS A 50 -2.85 6.68 -15.63
CA LYS A 50 -1.76 7.37 -16.33
C LYS A 50 -1.15 8.55 -15.56
N ASP A 51 -1.94 9.23 -14.72
CA ASP A 51 -1.60 10.52 -14.12
C ASP A 51 -1.54 10.49 -12.58
N PHE A 52 -1.34 9.33 -11.96
CA PHE A 52 -1.27 9.23 -10.50
C PHE A 52 0.11 9.62 -9.95
N ASN A 53 0.18 10.74 -9.22
CA ASN A 53 1.41 11.18 -8.55
C ASN A 53 1.58 10.49 -7.18
N ALA A 54 2.23 9.33 -7.17
CA ALA A 54 2.44 8.53 -5.97
C ALA A 54 3.31 9.26 -4.92
N GLU A 55 4.31 10.01 -5.34
CA GLU A 55 5.21 10.76 -4.46
C GLU A 55 4.45 11.86 -3.71
N GLU A 56 3.68 12.70 -4.42
CA GLU A 56 2.89 13.77 -3.81
C GLU A 56 1.81 13.22 -2.87
N TYR A 57 1.11 12.16 -3.29
CA TYR A 57 0.16 11.48 -2.42
C TYR A 57 0.84 11.00 -1.12
N THR A 58 2.02 10.38 -1.21
CA THR A 58 2.75 9.91 -0.04
C THR A 58 3.12 11.04 0.92
N LEU A 59 3.52 12.20 0.38
CA LEU A 59 3.86 13.37 1.18
C LEU A 59 2.66 13.92 1.93
N ASN A 60 1.54 14.08 1.22
CA ASN A 60 0.32 14.68 1.77
C ASN A 60 -0.37 13.75 2.78
N TYR A 61 -0.22 12.44 2.62
CA TYR A 61 -0.94 11.43 3.40
C TYR A 61 -0.04 10.56 4.29
N LYS A 62 1.18 10.99 4.62
CA LYS A 62 2.13 10.20 5.44
C LYS A 62 1.51 9.66 6.74
N ILE A 63 0.86 10.54 7.52
CA ILE A 63 0.26 10.15 8.82
C ILE A 63 -0.79 9.06 8.60
N HIS A 64 -1.54 9.15 7.51
CA HIS A 64 -2.55 8.16 7.14
C HIS A 64 -1.91 6.81 6.77
N LEU A 65 -0.83 6.84 5.99
CA LEU A 65 -0.05 5.64 5.65
C LEU A 65 0.51 4.96 6.91
N GLN A 66 1.06 5.73 7.85
CA GLN A 66 1.55 5.18 9.12
C GLN A 66 0.42 4.52 9.92
N LYS A 67 -0.75 5.16 10.02
CA LYS A 67 -1.92 4.57 10.69
C LYS A 67 -2.41 3.30 10.00
N THR A 68 -2.31 3.24 8.67
CA THR A 68 -2.65 2.04 7.88
C THR A 68 -1.70 0.89 8.21
N ILE A 69 -0.39 1.15 8.30
CA ILE A 69 0.62 0.16 8.73
C ILE A 69 0.33 -0.30 10.17
N ASP A 70 0.04 0.61 11.09
CA ASP A 70 -0.28 0.27 12.48
C ASP A 70 -1.55 -0.59 12.57
N PHE A 71 -2.55 -0.30 11.73
CA PHE A 71 -3.75 -1.13 11.59
C PHE A 71 -3.41 -2.53 11.09
N LEU A 72 -2.67 -2.65 9.98
CA LEU A 72 -2.26 -3.94 9.42
C LEU A 72 -1.52 -4.80 10.45
N ASN A 73 -0.60 -4.20 11.21
CA ASN A 73 0.14 -4.87 12.28
C ASN A 73 -0.76 -5.38 13.41
N ARG A 74 -1.86 -4.69 13.71
CA ARG A 74 -2.86 -5.17 14.71
C ARG A 74 -3.77 -6.22 14.12
N PHE A 75 -4.23 -6.03 12.89
CA PHE A 75 -5.11 -6.95 12.18
C PHE A 75 -4.46 -8.32 11.95
N SER A 76 -3.14 -8.34 11.68
CA SER A 76 -2.39 -9.56 11.40
C SER A 76 -1.87 -10.31 12.64
N LYS A 77 -2.23 -9.89 13.87
CA LYS A 77 -1.77 -10.55 15.11
C LYS A 77 -2.27 -12.01 15.16
N GLY A 78 -1.47 -12.92 14.61
CA GLY A 78 -1.68 -14.37 14.67
C GLY A 78 -1.67 -15.12 13.34
N THR A 79 -1.69 -14.44 12.18
CA THR A 79 -1.88 -15.12 10.87
C THR A 79 -0.63 -15.20 10.00
N GLY A 80 0.38 -14.34 10.20
CA GLY A 80 1.70 -14.43 9.52
C GLY A 80 1.66 -14.44 7.99
N SER A 81 0.53 -14.06 7.40
CA SER A 81 0.23 -14.28 5.98
C SER A 81 1.15 -13.45 5.09
N GLU A 82 1.65 -14.06 4.02
CA GLU A 82 2.56 -13.43 3.05
C GLU A 82 1.99 -12.14 2.48
N ILE A 83 0.67 -12.07 2.28
CA ILE A 83 0.01 -10.86 1.77
C ILE A 83 0.09 -9.69 2.77
N HIS A 84 0.01 -9.96 4.06
CA HIS A 84 0.11 -8.90 5.07
C HIS A 84 1.52 -8.33 5.11
N LYS A 85 2.53 -9.20 5.06
CA LYS A 85 3.93 -8.79 5.00
C LYS A 85 4.17 -7.94 3.75
N PHE A 86 3.71 -8.43 2.60
CA PHE A 86 3.80 -7.70 1.34
C PHE A 86 3.16 -6.30 1.43
N LEU A 87 1.96 -6.18 1.99
CA LEU A 87 1.27 -4.89 2.14
C LEU A 87 2.04 -3.91 3.01
N ILE A 88 2.56 -4.36 4.15
CA ILE A 88 3.38 -3.54 5.05
C ILE A 88 4.66 -3.12 4.33
N ASP A 89 5.40 -4.08 3.75
CA ASP A 89 6.65 -3.82 3.03
C ASP A 89 6.45 -2.82 1.87
N LEU A 90 5.33 -2.91 1.16
CA LEU A 90 5.00 -2.01 0.06
C LEU A 90 4.70 -0.58 0.56
N LEU A 91 3.97 -0.43 1.67
CA LEU A 91 3.66 0.87 2.27
C LEU A 91 4.91 1.51 2.89
N GLU A 92 5.76 0.72 3.53
CA GLU A 92 7.04 1.18 4.08
C GLU A 92 7.99 1.61 2.95
N PHE A 93 8.11 0.80 1.89
CA PHE A 93 8.87 1.16 0.68
C PHE A 93 8.39 2.50 0.10
N LYS A 94 7.06 2.69 0.00
CA LYS A 94 6.46 3.93 -0.49
C LYS A 94 6.90 5.13 0.35
N ILE A 95 6.87 5.04 1.68
CA ILE A 95 7.31 6.10 2.59
C ILE A 95 8.81 6.35 2.41
N ASP A 96 9.64 5.31 2.52
CA ASP A 96 11.10 5.43 2.50
C ASP A 96 11.63 6.01 1.19
N TYR A 97 11.04 5.62 0.06
CA TYR A 97 11.41 6.14 -1.25
C TYR A 97 11.32 7.67 -1.29
N VAL A 98 10.20 8.22 -0.82
CA VAL A 98 9.95 9.67 -0.81
C VAL A 98 10.83 10.39 0.20
N TYR A 99 11.12 9.76 1.35
CA TYR A 99 12.03 10.32 2.35
C TYR A 99 13.47 10.39 1.85
N ASN A 100 13.92 9.38 1.10
CA ASN A 100 15.27 9.35 0.55
C ASN A 100 15.45 10.37 -0.58
N LEU A 101 14.41 10.61 -1.40
CA LEU A 101 14.44 11.69 -2.38
C LEU A 101 14.68 13.06 -1.74
N ARG A 102 14.05 13.33 -0.58
CA ARG A 102 14.21 14.60 0.15
C ARG A 102 15.56 14.79 0.82
N LYS A 103 16.34 13.73 1.06
CA LYS A 103 17.70 13.85 1.59
C LYS A 103 18.72 14.24 0.51
N ILE A 104 18.37 14.07 -0.76
CA ILE A 104 19.23 14.30 -1.92
C ILE A 104 18.91 15.67 -2.56
N SER A 105 17.75 16.28 -2.25
CA SER A 105 17.35 17.64 -2.64
C SER A 105 17.77 18.69 -1.62
#